data_AF-A0A2S8PIS2-F1
#
_entry.id   AF-A0A2S8PIS2-F1
#
_cell.length_a   1.000
_cell.length_b   1.000
_cell.length_c   1.000
_cell.angle_alpha   90.00
_cell.angle_beta   90.00
_cell.angle_gamma   90.00
#
_symmetry.space_group_name_H-M   'P 1'
#
loop_
_entity.id
_entity.type
_entity.pdbx_description
1 polymer ?
#
loop_
_entity_poly.entity_id
_entity_poly.type
_entity_poly.pdbx_seq_one_letter_code
_entity_poly.pdbx_strand_id
1 'polypeptide(L)'
;MSKKLRVLFLFTDIGFMVYWIVTIFALIPKAYLYQDYSNELLVIWNWSFFPLDIFISITGIYSLYLHKRHDLRWSQMALISLTLTFCSGLQAIAFWIIKADYDLMWWIPNLYLLIYPLFLFKSFLKLYPHECIK
;
A
#
# COMPACT_ATOMS: atom_id res chain seq x y z
N MET A 1 -17.58 -8.08 0.15
CA MET A 1 -16.58 -7.07 0.60
C MET A 1 -17.26 -5.92 1.31
N SER A 2 -16.76 -5.54 2.49
CA SER A 2 -17.33 -4.44 3.27
C SER A 2 -17.11 -3.07 2.62
N LYS A 3 -18.00 -2.11 2.89
CA LYS A 3 -17.88 -0.73 2.38
C LYS A 3 -16.56 -0.08 2.83
N LYS A 4 -16.13 -0.33 4.07
CA LYS A 4 -14.87 0.19 4.64
C LYS A 4 -13.65 -0.31 3.87
N LEU A 5 -13.59 -1.62 3.59
CA LEU A 5 -12.48 -2.22 2.83
C LEU A 5 -12.38 -1.65 1.42
N ARG A 6 -13.53 -1.41 0.77
CA ARG A 6 -13.58 -0.75 -0.55
C ARG A 6 -12.98 0.64 -0.54
N VAL A 7 -13.38 1.44 0.45
CA VAL A 7 -12.91 2.81 0.57
C VAL A 7 -11.41 2.85 0.85
N LEU A 8 -10.91 1.98 1.72
CA LEU A 8 -9.48 1.90 2.02
C LEU A 8 -8.64 1.51 0.79
N PHE A 9 -9.08 0.51 0.01
CA PHE A 9 -8.37 0.12 -1.21
C PHE A 9 -8.32 1.25 -2.21
N LEU A 10 -9.48 1.86 -2.52
CA LEU A 10 -9.53 2.97 -3.45
C LEU A 10 -8.68 4.16 -2.98
N PHE A 11 -8.72 4.48 -1.68
CA PHE A 11 -7.92 5.57 -1.13
C PHE A 11 -6.42 5.30 -1.26
N THR A 12 -5.96 4.11 -0.87
CA THR A 12 -4.55 3.72 -0.96
C THR A 12 -4.08 3.62 -2.42
N ASP A 13 -4.83 2.92 -3.27
CA ASP A 13 -4.45 2.68 -4.67
C ASP A 13 -4.41 3.98 -5.48
N ILE A 14 -5.41 4.87 -5.29
CA ILE A 14 -5.40 6.20 -5.91
C ILE A 14 -4.24 7.03 -5.36
N GLY A 15 -3.97 6.96 -4.05
CA GLY A 15 -2.84 7.63 -3.42
C GLY A 15 -1.50 7.25 -4.07
N PHE A 16 -1.26 5.95 -4.28
CA PHE A 16 -0.07 5.47 -4.98
C PHE A 16 0.00 5.95 -6.42
N MET A 17 -1.10 5.87 -7.17
CA MET A 17 -1.13 6.35 -8.56
C MET A 17 -0.82 7.84 -8.64
N VAL A 18 -1.45 8.66 -7.80
CA VAL A 18 -1.22 10.11 -7.77
C VAL A 18 0.22 10.41 -7.39
N TYR A 19 0.74 9.77 -6.34
CA TYR A 19 2.13 9.92 -5.93
C TYR A 19 3.10 9.62 -7.08
N TRP A 20 2.95 8.45 -7.72
CA TRP A 20 3.86 8.05 -8.79
C TRP A 20 3.72 8.88 -10.07
N ILE A 21 2.52 9.34 -10.41
CA ILE A 21 2.33 10.30 -11.51
C ILE A 21 3.09 11.59 -11.21
N VAL A 22 2.91 12.15 -10.01
CA VAL A 22 3.59 13.39 -9.60
C VAL A 22 5.12 13.20 -9.60
N THR A 23 5.61 12.04 -9.13
CA THR A 23 7.04 11.70 -9.06
C THR A 23 7.66 11.52 -10.45
N ILE A 24 7.04 10.73 -11.34
CA ILE A 24 7.55 10.43 -12.69
C ILE A 24 7.59 11.69 -13.56
N PHE A 25 6.52 12.49 -13.52
CA PHE A 25 6.42 13.70 -14.33
C PHE A 25 7.05 14.93 -13.65
N ALA A 26 7.65 14.76 -12.46
CA ALA A 26 8.28 15.83 -11.69
C ALA A 26 7.38 17.07 -11.54
N LEU A 27 6.09 16.86 -11.29
CA LEU A 27 5.07 17.93 -11.28
C LEU A 27 5.24 18.91 -10.10
N ILE A 28 5.98 18.51 -9.07
CA ILE A 28 6.29 19.33 -7.88
C ILE A 28 7.80 19.31 -7.60
N PRO A 29 8.32 20.28 -6.82
CA PRO A 29 9.73 20.30 -6.44
C PRO A 29 10.18 19.01 -5.75
N LYS A 30 11.38 18.53 -6.08
CA LYS A 30 11.96 17.30 -5.53
C LYS A 30 12.04 17.26 -4.00
N ALA A 31 12.14 18.42 -3.36
CA ALA A 31 12.13 18.56 -1.90
C ALA A 31 10.84 18.05 -1.23
N TYR A 32 9.73 17.95 -1.96
CA TYR A 32 8.48 17.37 -1.46
C TYR A 32 8.34 15.88 -1.79
N LEU A 33 9.16 15.35 -2.70
CA LEU A 33 9.11 13.96 -3.17
C LEU A 33 10.08 13.05 -2.42
N TYR A 34 11.17 13.63 -1.90
CA TYR A 34 12.22 12.90 -1.21
C TYR A 34 12.57 13.63 0.09
N GLN A 35 12.85 12.87 1.16
CA GLN A 35 13.30 13.43 2.43
C GLN A 35 14.65 14.16 2.26
N ASP A 36 15.53 13.59 1.42
CA ASP A 36 16.77 14.22 0.96
C ASP A 36 17.02 13.89 -0.51
N TYR A 37 16.65 14.81 -1.39
CA TYR A 37 16.82 14.65 -2.84
C TYR A 37 18.27 14.77 -3.30
N SER A 38 19.19 15.27 -2.45
CA SER A 38 20.61 15.38 -2.78
C SER A 38 21.33 14.04 -2.61
N ASN A 39 20.75 13.14 -1.82
CA ASN A 39 21.25 11.80 -1.61
C ASN A 39 20.69 10.85 -2.66
N GLU A 40 21.50 10.52 -3.67
CA GLU A 40 21.11 9.61 -4.76
C GLU A 40 20.65 8.24 -4.26
N LEU A 41 21.25 7.71 -3.18
CA LEU A 41 20.84 6.43 -2.61
C LEU A 41 19.43 6.49 -2.03
N LEU A 42 19.06 7.62 -1.42
CA LEU A 42 17.72 7.80 -0.88
C LEU A 42 16.68 7.94 -1.99
N VAL A 43 17.03 8.61 -3.08
CA VAL A 43 16.19 8.69 -4.28
C VAL A 43 15.97 7.29 -4.87
N ILE A 44 17.03 6.51 -5.09
CA ILE A 44 16.93 5.14 -5.61
C ILE A 44 16.12 4.25 -4.66
N TRP A 45 16.33 4.38 -3.36
CA TRP A 45 15.56 3.67 -2.34
C TRP A 45 14.07 3.99 -2.43
N ASN A 46 13.70 5.26 -2.60
CA ASN A 46 12.31 5.65 -2.82
C ASN A 46 11.75 5.04 -4.13
N TRP A 47 12.54 5.05 -5.20
CA TRP A 47 12.18 4.40 -6.47
C TRP A 47 11.99 2.89 -6.36
N SER A 48 12.60 2.22 -5.38
CA SER A 48 12.37 0.78 -5.13
C SER A 48 10.93 0.46 -4.77
N PHE A 49 10.17 1.44 -4.25
CA PHE A 49 8.75 1.27 -3.94
C PHE A 49 7.85 1.29 -5.19
N PHE A 50 8.30 1.87 -6.30
CA PHE A 50 7.49 1.98 -7.52
C PHE A 50 6.91 0.64 -7.99
N PRO A 51 7.71 -0.41 -8.26
CA PRO A 51 7.16 -1.69 -8.68
C PRO A 51 6.20 -2.26 -7.64
N LEU A 52 6.53 -2.14 -6.34
CA LEU A 52 5.72 -2.67 -5.25
C LEU A 52 4.34 -1.98 -5.17
N ASP A 53 4.31 -0.65 -5.19
CA ASP A 53 3.11 0.17 -5.12
C ASP A 53 2.19 -0.03 -6.33
N ILE A 54 2.77 -0.25 -7.51
CA ILE A 54 2.04 -0.62 -8.72
C ILE A 54 1.41 -2.01 -8.56
N PHE A 55 2.13 -3.00 -8.04
CA PHE A 55 1.55 -4.33 -7.77
C PHE A 55 0.45 -4.27 -6.71
N ILE A 56 0.60 -3.45 -5.66
CA ILE A 56 -0.45 -3.21 -4.67
C ILE A 56 -1.71 -2.69 -5.36
N SER A 57 -1.55 -1.65 -6.20
CA SER A 57 -2.67 -1.00 -6.89
C SER A 57 -3.37 -1.93 -7.89
N ILE A 58 -2.59 -2.70 -8.67
CA ILE A 58 -3.13 -3.67 -9.63
C ILE A 58 -3.94 -4.74 -8.90
N THR A 59 -3.38 -5.34 -7.84
CA THR A 59 -4.05 -6.41 -7.09
C THR A 59 -5.26 -5.89 -6.31
N GLY A 60 -5.15 -4.68 -5.75
CA GLY A 60 -6.23 -3.96 -5.06
C GLY A 60 -7.42 -3.71 -5.97
N ILE A 61 -7.21 -3.03 -7.10
CA ILE A 61 -8.27 -2.75 -8.10
C ILE A 61 -8.82 -4.03 -8.71
N TYR A 62 -7.98 -5.02 -9.00
CA TYR A 62 -8.42 -6.29 -9.55
C TYR A 62 -9.31 -7.05 -8.56
N SER A 63 -9.03 -7.00 -7.26
CA SER A 63 -9.92 -7.55 -6.24
C SER A 63 -11.30 -6.88 -6.25
N LEU A 64 -11.37 -5.56 -6.46
CA LEU A 64 -12.64 -4.82 -6.56
C LEU A 64 -13.41 -5.24 -7.82
N TYR A 65 -12.72 -5.44 -8.93
CA TYR A 65 -13.31 -5.92 -10.17
C TYR A 65 -13.91 -7.32 -10.01
N LEU A 66 -13.14 -8.27 -9.48
CA LEU A 66 -13.61 -9.64 -9.22
C LEU A 66 -14.80 -9.66 -8.24
N HIS A 67 -14.75 -8.84 -7.20
CA HIS A 67 -15.85 -8.71 -6.25
C HIS A 67 -17.14 -8.21 -6.93
N LYS A 68 -17.05 -7.26 -7.87
CA LYS A 68 -18.22 -6.81 -8.66
C LYS A 68 -18.76 -7.91 -9.59
N ARG A 69 -17.93 -8.86 -10.00
CA ARG A 69 -18.30 -10.02 -10.82
C ARG A 69 -18.77 -11.23 -10.00
N HIS A 70 -18.90 -11.10 -8.68
CA HIS A 70 -19.21 -12.22 -7.77
C HIS A 70 -18.20 -13.38 -7.84
N ASP A 71 -16.97 -13.13 -8.28
CA ASP A 71 -15.91 -14.13 -8.38
C ASP A 71 -15.18 -14.28 -7.04
N LEU A 72 -15.20 -15.49 -6.47
CA LEU A 72 -14.62 -15.82 -5.16
C LEU A 72 -13.12 -15.50 -5.04
N ARG A 73 -12.38 -15.44 -6.15
CA ARG A 73 -10.95 -15.09 -6.17
C ARG A 73 -10.66 -13.66 -5.70
N TRP A 74 -11.68 -12.82 -5.56
CA TRP A 74 -11.56 -11.46 -5.04
C TRP A 74 -10.84 -11.42 -3.67
N SER A 75 -11.11 -12.41 -2.81
CA SER A 75 -10.54 -12.47 -1.45
C SER A 75 -9.04 -12.73 -1.46
N GLN A 76 -8.57 -13.61 -2.36
CA GLN A 76 -7.15 -13.91 -2.55
C GLN A 76 -6.40 -12.69 -3.09
N MET A 77 -6.96 -12.00 -4.08
CA MET A 77 -6.36 -10.76 -4.62
C MET A 77 -6.31 -9.64 -3.57
N ALA A 78 -7.36 -9.50 -2.76
CA ALA A 78 -7.38 -8.56 -1.65
C ALA A 78 -6.32 -8.91 -0.59
N LEU A 79 -6.14 -10.20 -0.28
CA LEU A 79 -5.11 -10.65 0.66
C LEU A 79 -3.70 -10.33 0.15
N ILE A 80 -3.43 -10.58 -1.13
CA ILE A 80 -2.14 -10.24 -1.76
C ILE A 80 -1.89 -8.73 -1.66
N SER A 81 -2.86 -7.89 -2.06
CA SER A 81 -2.77 -6.43 -1.99
C SER A 81 -2.47 -5.94 -0.56
N LEU A 82 -3.17 -6.49 0.44
CA LEU A 82 -2.96 -6.16 1.85
C LEU A 82 -1.56 -6.56 2.35
N THR A 83 -1.09 -7.75 1.99
CA THR A 83 0.25 -8.22 2.36
C THR A 83 1.33 -7.35 1.74
N LEU A 84 1.21 -7.02 0.46
CA LEU A 84 2.16 -6.13 -0.22
C LEU A 84 2.16 -4.73 0.41
N THR A 85 0.98 -4.20 0.76
CA THR A 85 0.86 -2.90 1.43
C THR A 85 1.56 -2.91 2.79
N PHE A 86 1.35 -3.97 3.58
CA PHE A 86 2.03 -4.16 4.85
C PHE A 86 3.56 -4.20 4.66
N CYS A 87 4.04 -4.97 3.67
CA CYS A 87 5.46 -5.05 3.36
C CYS A 87 6.05 -3.68 2.96
N SER A 88 5.31 -2.89 2.16
CA SER A 88 5.71 -1.53 1.78
C SER A 88 5.88 -0.64 3.01
N GLY A 89 4.86 -0.57 3.87
CA GLY A 89 4.95 0.19 5.13
C GLY A 89 6.06 -0.30 6.06
N LEU A 90 6.23 -1.61 6.19
CA LEU A 90 7.27 -2.21 7.04
C LEU A 90 8.68 -1.87 6.54
N GLN A 91 8.93 -2.00 5.24
CA GLN A 91 10.21 -1.66 4.63
C GLN A 91 10.56 -0.19 4.90
N ALA A 92 9.59 0.71 4.75
CA ALA A 92 9.79 2.13 4.99
C ALA A 92 10.08 2.44 6.45
N ILE A 93 9.27 1.94 7.38
CA ILE A 93 9.47 2.19 8.82
C ILE A 93 10.76 1.57 9.33
N ALA A 94 11.10 0.36 8.89
CA ALA A 94 12.38 -0.27 9.25
C ALA A 94 13.57 0.57 8.77
N PHE A 95 13.51 1.08 7.53
CA PHE A 95 14.55 1.96 6.99
C PHE A 95 14.70 3.24 7.82
N TRP A 96 13.60 3.93 8.15
CA TRP A 96 13.65 5.18 8.93
C TRP A 96 14.19 4.97 10.35
N ILE A 97 13.82 3.86 10.99
CA ILE A 97 14.38 3.48 12.29
C ILE A 97 15.90 3.26 12.20
N ILE A 98 16.38 2.54 11.18
CA ILE A 98 17.82 2.28 10.99
C ILE A 98 18.58 3.59 10.67
N LYS A 99 17.99 4.47 9.87
CA LYS A 99 18.54 5.80 9.55
C LYS A 99 18.51 6.76 10.76
N ALA A 100 17.80 6.41 11.83
CA ALA A 100 17.52 7.26 12.99
C ALA A 100 16.86 8.60 12.63
N ASP A 101 15.94 8.56 11.67
CA ASP A 101 15.21 9.72 11.16
C ASP A 101 13.71 9.58 11.46
N TYR A 102 13.15 10.56 12.15
CA TYR A 102 11.80 10.52 12.74
C TYR A 102 10.88 11.60 12.19
N ASP A 103 11.16 12.11 10.98
CA ASP A 103 10.29 13.09 10.34
C ASP A 103 8.87 12.53 10.11
N LEU A 104 7.90 13.16 10.77
CA LEU A 104 6.49 12.78 10.71
C LEU A 104 5.92 12.83 9.30
N MET A 105 6.44 13.69 8.42
CA MET A 105 6.00 13.77 7.03
C MET A 105 6.18 12.45 6.29
N TRP A 106 7.23 11.69 6.63
CA TRP A 106 7.53 10.38 6.05
C TRP A 106 6.99 9.24 6.90
N TRP A 107 6.95 9.40 8.22
CA TRP A 107 6.44 8.36 9.12
C TRP A 107 4.93 8.15 9.01
N ILE A 108 4.13 9.21 8.98
CA ILE A 108 2.67 9.11 8.98
C ILE A 108 2.13 8.25 7.81
N PRO A 109 2.48 8.52 6.53
CA PRO A 109 1.97 7.71 5.42
C PRO A 109 2.47 6.26 5.50
N ASN A 110 3.71 6.03 5.90
CA ASN A 110 4.28 4.67 5.98
C ASN A 110 3.70 3.86 7.15
N LEU A 111 3.42 4.50 8.29
CA LEU A 111 2.69 3.89 9.41
C LEU A 111 1.26 3.56 9.01
N TYR A 112 0.59 4.40 8.23
CA TYR A 112 -0.73 4.07 7.69
C TYR A 112 -0.67 2.78 6.88
N LEU A 113 0.25 2.67 5.91
CA LEU A 113 0.44 1.48 5.08
C LEU A 113 0.78 0.22 5.90
N LEU A 114 1.55 0.38 6.98
CA LEU A 114 1.89 -0.72 7.89
C LEU A 114 0.68 -1.20 8.70
N ILE A 115 -0.13 -0.26 9.21
CA ILE A 115 -1.11 -0.56 10.26
C ILE A 115 -2.47 -0.96 9.67
N TYR A 116 -2.96 -0.30 8.63
CA TYR A 116 -4.32 -0.55 8.14
C TYR A 116 -4.55 -2.00 7.65
N PRO A 117 -3.58 -2.69 7.02
CA PRO A 117 -3.75 -4.08 6.61
C PRO A 117 -4.02 -5.03 7.78
N LEU A 118 -3.42 -4.78 8.94
CA LEU A 118 -3.54 -5.62 10.14
C LEU A 118 -4.99 -5.70 10.66
N PHE A 119 -5.71 -4.58 10.65
CA PHE A 119 -7.12 -4.54 11.04
C PHE A 119 -8.01 -5.32 10.08
N LEU A 120 -7.61 -5.40 8.81
CA LEU A 120 -8.36 -6.08 7.76
C LEU A 120 -8.06 -7.59 7.71
N PHE A 121 -6.81 -8.02 7.95
CA PHE A 121 -6.47 -9.43 8.14
C PHE A 121 -7.31 -10.07 9.25
N LYS A 122 -7.47 -9.38 10.38
CA LYS A 122 -8.32 -9.84 11.49
C LYS A 122 -9.77 -10.10 11.05
N SER A 123 -10.28 -9.32 10.09
CA SER A 123 -11.61 -9.50 9.54
C SER A 123 -11.70 -10.70 8.58
N PHE A 124 -10.69 -10.91 7.73
CA PHE A 124 -10.64 -12.03 6.79
C PHE A 124 -10.46 -13.39 7.48
N LEU A 125 -9.57 -13.49 8.47
CA LEU A 125 -9.34 -14.72 9.23
C LEU A 125 -10.58 -15.18 10.02
N LYS A 126 -11.44 -14.24 10.43
CA LYS A 126 -12.67 -14.54 11.16
C LYS A 126 -13.79 -15.08 10.26
N LEU A 127 -13.73 -14.85 8.95
CA LEU A 127 -14.74 -15.26 7.95
C LEU A 127 -14.40 -16.59 7.28
N TYR A 128 -13.11 -16.96 7.22
CA TYR A 128 -12.66 -18.21 6.61
C TYR A 128 -13.01 -19.54 7.31
N PRO A 129 -13.48 -19.62 8.59
CA PRO A 129 -13.84 -20.92 9.18
C PRO A 129 -15.11 -21.56 8.62
N HIS A 130 -15.92 -20.88 7.79
CA HIS A 130 -17.30 -21.31 7.51
C HIS A 130 -17.70 -21.48 6.04
N GLU A 131 -16.88 -21.11 5.06
CA GLU A 131 -17.25 -21.23 3.64
C GLU A 131 -16.67 -22.46 2.91
N CYS A 132 -15.78 -23.23 3.54
CA CYS A 132 -15.28 -24.51 2.98
C CYS A 132 -16.12 -25.74 3.37
N ILE A 133 -17.25 -25.56 4.05
CA ILE A 133 -18.17 -26.64 4.43
C ILE A 133 -19.59 -26.25 4.02
N LYS A 134 -19.83 -26.03 2.73
CA LYS A 134 -21.16 -26.17 2.10
C LYS A 134 -21.01 -26.62 0.66
#